data_AF-A0A430FKV2-F1
#
_entry.id   AF-A0A430FKV2-F1
#
_cell.length_a   1.000
_cell.length_b   1.000
_cell.length_c   1.000
_cell.angle_alpha   90.00
_cell.angle_beta   90.00
_cell.angle_gamma   90.00
#
_symmetry.space_group_name_H-M   'P 1'
#
loop_
_entity.id
_entity.type
_entity.pdbx_description
1 polymer ?
#
loop_
_entity_poly.entity_id
_entity_poly.type
_entity_poly.pdbx_seq_one_letter_code
_entity_poly.pdbx_strand_id
1 'polypeptide(L)'
;MNSYDWFARISHSVRGTMAAIIAVLFALAAMLAIVPANEARADDSGARIDMYRLYNMSSGEHFYTGDGNEKNSLVNAGWIYEGIGWVAPQHSNTPVWRLYNPNGGDHHYTIDTNERDALVGQGWRNEGIGWYSSDTNRSFPLYRQYNPKARTGSHNYTLNGNEVSMLTSQGWRDEGVAWYGIGGGKAAPQPQWMRPSEGAYPSLANVPGLNIEVSLGAQRVYVKSGSNTIYTMIASTGTNNTTPRGIFHVQNRGMNFYNPSEGMGANYWVSWKDWGVYLFHSVPTDANGNYIVSEANKLGHPASHGCVRLSIPDAKWLYEQLPSGVQVHIY
;
A
#
# COMPACT_ATOMS: atom_id res chain seq x y z
N MET A 1 -37.74 69.88 49.72
CA MET A 1 -36.67 70.78 50.16
C MET A 1 -35.60 70.78 49.08
N ASN A 2 -35.60 71.81 48.22
CA ASN A 2 -34.57 72.10 47.22
C ASN A 2 -34.04 73.48 47.55
N SER A 3 -32.71 73.64 47.61
CA SER A 3 -32.11 74.85 48.18
C SER A 3 -30.69 75.09 47.64
N TYR A 4 -30.59 76.13 46.79
CA TYR A 4 -29.47 77.07 46.59
C TYR A 4 -28.22 76.53 45.86
N ASP A 5 -27.84 76.98 44.65
CA ASP A 5 -27.60 78.34 44.13
C ASP A 5 -26.39 79.04 44.79
N TRP A 6 -25.26 79.14 44.07
CA TRP A 6 -24.28 80.20 44.27
C TRP A 6 -23.38 80.43 43.05
N PHE A 7 -23.55 81.61 42.44
CA PHE A 7 -22.74 82.17 41.37
C PHE A 7 -21.48 82.88 41.90
N ALA A 8 -20.39 82.72 41.15
CA ALA A 8 -19.37 83.72 40.78
C ALA A 8 -18.47 84.38 41.85
N ARG A 9 -17.15 84.34 41.61
CA ARG A 9 -16.31 85.56 41.46
C ARG A 9 -14.87 85.28 40.98
N ILE A 10 -14.43 86.18 40.11
CA ILE A 10 -13.15 86.34 39.41
C ILE A 10 -12.14 87.09 40.31
N SER A 11 -10.85 86.75 40.29
CA SER A 11 -9.75 87.74 40.31
C SER A 11 -8.38 87.12 39.94
N HIS A 12 -7.61 87.89 39.16
CA HIS A 12 -6.33 87.55 38.56
C HIS A 12 -5.12 87.78 39.51
N SER A 13 -4.10 86.92 39.43
CA SER A 13 -2.68 87.25 39.61
C SER A 13 -1.86 86.23 38.81
N VAL A 14 -1.36 86.54 37.60
CA VAL A 14 -0.10 87.24 37.24
C VAL A 14 1.17 86.55 37.76
N ARG A 15 1.72 85.71 36.87
CA ARG A 15 3.15 85.50 36.49
C ARG A 15 4.04 84.58 37.34
N GLY A 16 4.48 83.52 36.65
CA GLY A 16 5.58 82.60 36.99
C GLY A 16 5.04 81.18 36.88
N THR A 17 5.32 80.37 35.87
CA THR A 17 6.55 80.16 35.11
C THR A 17 6.22 79.52 33.77
N MET A 18 7.11 79.70 32.80
CA MET A 18 7.11 79.09 31.48
C MET A 18 6.99 77.56 31.52
N ALA A 19 6.49 77.02 30.40
CA ALA A 19 6.52 75.61 29.96
C ALA A 19 5.23 74.78 30.20
N ALA A 20 4.17 75.12 29.47
CA ALA A 20 3.22 74.11 28.98
C ALA A 20 2.83 74.49 27.55
N ILE A 21 3.42 73.76 26.62
CA ILE A 21 3.37 73.96 25.18
C ILE A 21 1.93 73.89 24.67
N ILE A 22 1.54 74.95 23.97
CA ILE A 22 0.50 74.94 22.94
C ILE A 22 0.94 73.92 21.88
N ALA A 23 0.39 72.71 21.94
CA ALA A 23 0.41 71.75 20.84
C ALA A 23 -0.77 70.76 20.97
N VAL A 24 -1.95 71.26 21.34
CA VAL A 24 -3.20 70.57 21.03
C VAL A 24 -3.64 71.14 19.69
N LEU A 25 -3.22 70.51 18.57
CA LEU A 25 -4.03 70.41 17.35
C LEU A 25 -3.37 69.74 16.12
N PHE A 26 -2.09 69.39 16.09
CA PHE A 26 -1.55 68.57 14.99
C PHE A 26 -0.40 67.66 15.48
N ALA A 27 -0.75 66.57 16.14
CA ALA A 27 0.18 65.47 16.39
C ALA A 27 -0.43 64.15 15.91
N LEU A 28 -0.02 63.79 14.70
CA LEU A 28 0.06 62.43 14.17
C LEU A 28 -1.23 61.59 14.13
N ALA A 29 -2.01 61.87 13.08
CA ALA A 29 -2.63 60.80 12.29
C ALA A 29 -1.52 59.95 11.64
N ALA A 30 -0.95 59.03 12.42
CA ALA A 30 -0.18 57.89 11.93
C ALA A 30 -0.19 56.81 13.01
N MET A 31 -1.40 56.38 13.42
CA MET A 31 -1.55 55.01 13.89
C MET A 31 -1.33 54.12 12.66
N LEU A 32 -0.06 53.80 12.39
CA LEU A 32 0.27 52.56 11.71
C LEU A 32 -0.37 51.45 12.54
N ALA A 33 -1.52 50.96 12.08
CA ALA A 33 -1.94 49.63 12.44
C ALA A 33 -0.80 48.72 11.98
N ILE A 34 0.05 48.31 12.92
CA ILE A 34 0.84 47.10 12.75
C ILE A 34 -0.21 45.99 12.73
N VAL A 35 -0.79 45.77 11.57
CA VAL A 35 -1.43 44.50 11.27
C VAL A 35 -0.26 43.52 11.36
N PRO A 36 -0.23 42.57 12.31
CA PRO A 36 0.76 41.50 12.21
C PRO A 36 0.57 40.94 10.81
N ALA A 37 1.65 40.88 10.03
CA ALA A 37 1.59 40.14 8.79
C ALA A 37 1.08 38.75 9.19
N ASN A 38 -0.13 38.40 8.75
CA ASN A 38 -0.52 37.00 8.74
C ASN A 38 0.61 36.35 7.94
N GLU A 39 1.45 35.56 8.60
CA GLU A 39 2.30 34.65 7.88
C GLU A 39 1.35 33.90 6.95
N ALA A 40 1.52 34.11 5.64
CA ALA A 40 0.80 33.34 4.65
C ALA A 40 1.20 31.90 4.93
N ARG A 41 0.34 31.16 5.65
CA ARG A 41 0.49 29.71 5.79
C ARG A 41 0.52 29.21 4.37
N ALA A 42 1.64 28.65 3.94
CA ALA A 42 1.71 28.04 2.62
C ALA A 42 0.62 26.96 2.58
N ASP A 43 -0.44 27.20 1.82
CA ASP A 43 -1.52 26.24 1.59
C ASP A 43 -0.93 24.95 1.00
N ASP A 44 -1.67 23.85 1.16
CA ASP A 44 -1.41 22.61 0.45
C ASP A 44 -1.26 22.94 -1.03
N SER A 45 -0.06 22.74 -1.58
CA SER A 45 0.30 23.28 -2.89
C SER A 45 1.07 22.28 -3.74
N GLY A 46 1.03 22.52 -5.04
CA GLY A 46 1.67 21.68 -6.04
C GLY A 46 0.83 20.47 -6.46
N ALA A 47 1.51 19.50 -7.05
CA ALA A 47 0.89 18.28 -7.55
C ALA A 47 0.33 17.40 -6.43
N ARG A 48 -0.50 16.43 -6.80
CA ARG A 48 -1.00 15.39 -5.91
C ARG A 48 -0.03 14.21 -5.98
N ILE A 49 0.39 13.69 -4.83
CA ILE A 49 1.28 12.53 -4.74
C ILE A 49 0.45 11.31 -4.30
N ASP A 50 0.35 10.32 -5.16
CA ASP A 50 -0.24 9.03 -4.82
C ASP A 50 0.73 8.29 -3.88
N MET A 51 0.30 8.02 -2.65
CA MET A 51 1.12 7.28 -1.69
C MET A 51 0.86 5.79 -1.85
N TYR A 52 1.80 5.10 -2.48
CA TYR A 52 1.76 3.66 -2.67
C TYR A 52 1.96 2.94 -1.34
N ARG A 53 1.06 2.02 -1.02
CA ARG A 53 1.12 1.12 0.13
C ARG A 53 1.56 -0.26 -0.34
N LEU A 54 2.59 -0.79 0.30
CA LEU A 54 3.11 -2.12 0.05
C LEU A 54 3.16 -2.91 1.35
N TYR A 55 2.99 -4.22 1.27
CA TYR A 55 3.02 -5.14 2.41
C TYR A 55 4.03 -6.26 2.21
N ASN A 56 4.82 -6.54 3.24
CA ASN A 56 5.75 -7.65 3.28
C ASN A 56 5.20 -8.77 4.15
N MET A 57 4.80 -9.89 3.54
CA MET A 57 4.25 -11.03 4.26
C MET A 57 5.25 -11.69 5.23
N SER A 58 6.56 -11.58 4.97
CA SER A 58 7.60 -12.23 5.78
C SER A 58 7.93 -11.45 7.06
N SER A 59 7.99 -10.12 6.98
CA SER A 59 8.26 -9.25 8.13
C SER A 59 6.99 -8.72 8.81
N GLY A 60 5.85 -8.75 8.10
CA GLY A 60 4.61 -8.08 8.51
C GLY A 60 4.64 -6.56 8.31
N GLU A 61 5.68 -6.01 7.69
CA GLU A 61 5.86 -4.57 7.51
C GLU A 61 4.97 -4.02 6.40
N HIS A 62 4.42 -2.82 6.64
CA HIS A 62 3.90 -1.97 5.58
C HIS A 62 4.91 -0.89 5.22
N PHE A 63 5.09 -0.67 3.92
CA PHE A 63 5.95 0.38 3.37
C PHE A 63 5.12 1.37 2.56
N TYR A 64 5.46 2.65 2.68
CA TYR A 64 4.72 3.75 2.06
C TYR A 64 5.66 4.66 1.29
N THR A 65 5.34 4.92 0.02
CA THR A 65 6.18 5.77 -0.83
C THR A 65 5.39 6.49 -1.92
N GLY A 66 5.79 7.71 -2.22
CA GLY A 66 5.33 8.44 -3.40
C GLY A 66 6.16 8.13 -4.65
N ASP A 67 7.26 7.39 -4.53
CA ASP A 67 8.14 7.04 -5.65
C ASP A 67 7.69 5.75 -6.33
N GLY A 68 7.27 5.88 -7.59
CA GLY A 68 6.86 4.75 -8.42
C GLY A 68 7.99 3.75 -8.70
N ASN A 69 9.25 4.18 -8.74
CA ASN A 69 10.40 3.31 -8.95
C ASN A 69 10.71 2.50 -7.69
N GLU A 70 10.68 3.12 -6.51
CA GLU A 70 10.84 2.42 -5.22
C GLU A 70 9.75 1.36 -5.04
N LYS A 71 8.49 1.71 -5.32
CA LYS A 71 7.38 0.77 -5.35
C LYS A 71 7.65 -0.40 -6.32
N ASN A 72 8.07 -0.13 -7.56
CA ASN A 72 8.34 -1.18 -8.54
C ASN A 72 9.49 -2.11 -8.08
N SER A 73 10.56 -1.54 -7.51
CA SER A 73 11.69 -2.31 -6.97
C SER A 73 11.27 -3.21 -5.82
N LEU A 74 10.42 -2.73 -4.90
CA LEU A 74 9.90 -3.53 -3.79
C LEU A 74 8.97 -4.65 -4.29
N VAL A 75 8.10 -4.38 -5.27
CA VAL A 75 7.27 -5.42 -5.91
C VAL A 75 8.14 -6.51 -6.53
N ASN A 76 9.20 -6.11 -7.25
CA ASN A 76 10.17 -7.05 -7.83
C ASN A 76 10.94 -7.84 -6.76
N ALA A 77 11.13 -7.26 -5.57
CA ALA A 77 11.71 -7.93 -4.40
C ALA A 77 10.71 -8.82 -3.64
N GLY A 78 9.46 -8.93 -4.10
CA GLY A 78 8.45 -9.82 -3.51
C GLY A 78 7.46 -9.15 -2.55
N TRP A 79 7.47 -7.82 -2.43
CA TRP A 79 6.44 -7.10 -1.68
C TRP A 79 5.11 -7.11 -2.42
N ILE A 80 4.02 -7.12 -1.66
CA ILE A 80 2.65 -7.04 -2.19
C ILE A 80 2.29 -5.56 -2.34
N TYR A 81 2.02 -5.10 -3.57
CA TYR A 81 1.44 -3.78 -3.77
C TYR A 81 -0.05 -3.81 -3.43
N GLU A 82 -0.46 -3.04 -2.42
CA GLU A 82 -1.84 -3.02 -1.91
C GLU A 82 -2.66 -1.83 -2.44
N GLY A 83 -2.01 -0.91 -3.15
CA GLY A 83 -2.67 0.21 -3.83
C GLY A 83 -2.14 1.56 -3.41
N ILE A 84 -2.93 2.58 -3.70
CA ILE A 84 -2.74 3.92 -3.17
C ILE A 84 -3.38 3.92 -1.77
N GLY A 85 -2.59 4.09 -0.72
CA GLY A 85 -3.09 4.17 0.67
C GLY A 85 -3.85 5.47 0.92
N TRP A 86 -3.32 6.58 0.40
CA TRP A 86 -3.93 7.92 0.39
C TRP A 86 -3.25 8.79 -0.66
N VAL A 87 -3.74 10.02 -0.83
CA VAL A 87 -3.08 11.05 -1.65
C VAL A 87 -2.52 12.14 -0.74
N ALA A 88 -1.22 12.42 -0.86
CA ALA A 88 -0.53 13.48 -0.14
C ALA A 88 -0.40 14.76 -1.01
N PRO A 89 -0.32 15.96 -0.39
CA PRO A 89 0.08 17.18 -1.10
C PRO A 89 1.55 17.10 -1.49
N GLN A 90 1.94 17.77 -2.58
CA GLN A 90 3.36 17.89 -2.94
C GLN A 90 4.14 18.71 -1.90
N HIS A 91 3.53 19.77 -1.36
CA HIS A 91 4.11 20.60 -0.31
C HIS A 91 3.07 21.08 0.70
N SER A 92 3.50 21.18 1.97
CA SER A 92 2.85 21.90 3.07
C SER A 92 3.91 22.30 4.11
N ASN A 93 3.51 22.89 5.25
CA ASN A 93 4.44 23.21 6.34
C ASN A 93 4.63 22.06 7.34
N THR A 94 3.93 20.95 7.16
CA THR A 94 3.94 19.80 8.09
C THR A 94 4.59 18.60 7.42
N PRO A 95 5.93 18.44 7.50
CA PRO A 95 6.63 17.31 6.90
C PRO A 95 6.37 16.01 7.68
N VAL A 96 6.24 14.91 6.94
CA VAL A 96 6.28 13.54 7.48
C VAL A 96 7.67 12.96 7.20
N TRP A 97 8.44 12.74 8.26
CA TRP A 97 9.80 12.22 8.20
C TRP A 97 9.80 10.71 8.02
N ARG A 98 10.63 10.21 7.11
CA ARG A 98 10.88 8.77 6.93
C ARG A 98 12.17 8.37 7.65
N LEU A 99 12.08 7.39 8.51
CA LEU A 99 13.19 6.85 9.29
C LEU A 99 13.36 5.38 8.96
N TYR A 100 14.61 4.93 8.83
CA TYR A 100 14.96 3.54 8.59
C TYR A 100 15.76 2.96 9.75
N ASN A 101 15.35 1.80 10.24
CA ASN A 101 16.08 1.05 11.25
C ASN A 101 17.04 0.05 10.59
N PRO A 102 18.37 0.30 10.59
CA PRO A 102 19.32 -0.62 9.96
C PRO A 102 19.43 -1.98 10.67
N ASN A 103 18.99 -2.09 11.93
CA ASN A 103 19.09 -3.31 12.72
C ASN A 103 17.85 -4.21 12.57
N GLY A 104 16.67 -3.60 12.38
CA GLY A 104 15.39 -4.29 12.20
C GLY A 104 14.95 -4.41 10.74
N GLY A 105 15.48 -3.56 9.86
CA GLY A 105 15.05 -3.47 8.46
C GLY A 105 13.72 -2.76 8.25
N ASP A 106 13.13 -2.15 9.29
CA ASP A 106 11.82 -1.52 9.23
C ASP A 106 11.85 0.00 9.13
N HIS A 107 10.75 0.57 8.64
CA HIS A 107 10.56 2.01 8.49
C HIS A 107 9.58 2.59 9.50
N HIS A 108 9.83 3.83 9.90
CA HIS A 108 8.93 4.63 10.73
C HIS A 108 8.63 5.97 10.07
N TYR A 109 7.41 6.47 10.27
CA TYR A 109 6.93 7.70 9.64
C TYR A 109 6.30 8.61 10.69
N THR A 110 6.77 9.85 10.79
CA THR A 110 6.30 10.74 11.86
C THR A 110 6.37 12.21 11.50
N ILE A 111 5.40 12.98 12.01
CA ILE A 111 5.44 14.44 12.03
C ILE A 111 6.12 14.98 13.29
N ASP A 112 6.30 14.14 14.32
CA ASP A 112 6.87 14.54 15.60
C ASP A 112 8.40 14.57 15.50
N THR A 113 8.97 15.78 15.60
CA THR A 113 10.41 15.98 15.58
C THR A 113 11.11 15.36 16.79
N ASN A 114 10.45 15.29 17.94
CA ASN A 114 11.04 14.67 19.13
C ASN A 114 11.12 13.15 18.98
N GLU A 115 10.08 12.52 18.43
CA GLU A 115 10.09 11.08 18.11
C GLU A 115 11.18 10.76 17.09
N ARG A 116 11.30 11.58 16.03
CA ARG A 116 12.36 11.50 15.04
C ARG A 116 13.74 11.58 15.67
N ASP A 117 14.00 12.61 16.48
CA ASP A 117 15.32 12.86 17.05
C ASP A 117 15.70 11.80 18.09
N ALA A 118 14.71 11.27 18.84
CA ALA A 118 14.91 10.15 19.74
C ALA A 118 15.31 8.87 18.99
N LEU A 119 14.64 8.54 17.88
CA LEU A 119 14.96 7.36 17.07
C LEU A 119 16.34 7.50 16.40
N VAL A 120 16.68 8.69 15.90
CA VAL A 120 18.01 8.99 15.36
C VAL A 120 19.08 8.81 16.44
N GLY A 121 18.82 9.30 17.66
CA GLY A 121 19.70 9.07 18.82
C GLY A 121 19.88 7.59 19.18
N GLN A 122 18.93 6.73 18.82
CA GLN A 122 19.00 5.26 18.97
C GLN A 122 19.63 4.55 17.76
N GLY A 123 20.17 5.30 16.79
CA GLY A 123 20.87 4.75 15.63
C GLY A 123 20.00 4.50 14.40
N TRP A 124 18.75 4.96 14.39
CA TRP A 124 17.94 4.98 13.17
C TRP A 124 18.50 6.00 12.18
N ARG A 125 18.42 5.69 10.88
CA ARG A 125 18.80 6.62 9.81
C ARG A 125 17.62 7.52 9.47
N ASN A 126 17.81 8.83 9.57
CA ASN A 126 16.88 9.80 9.00
C ASN A 126 17.06 9.86 7.48
N GLU A 127 16.04 9.44 6.74
CA GLU A 127 16.05 9.45 5.27
C GLU A 127 15.47 10.74 4.68
N GLY A 128 15.06 11.68 5.54
CA GLY A 128 14.51 12.96 5.17
C GLY A 128 12.98 12.98 5.14
N ILE A 129 12.43 13.94 4.42
CA ILE A 129 10.99 14.11 4.25
C ILE A 129 10.51 13.08 3.23
N GLY A 130 9.62 12.17 3.66
CA GLY A 130 8.98 11.22 2.75
C GLY A 130 7.85 11.88 1.96
N TRP A 131 7.01 12.67 2.64
CA TRP A 131 5.90 13.44 2.08
C TRP A 131 5.44 14.50 3.09
N TYR A 132 4.35 15.19 2.80
CA TYR A 132 3.77 16.23 3.64
C TYR A 132 2.36 15.83 4.13
N SER A 133 2.01 16.25 5.36
CA SER A 133 0.64 16.24 5.85
C SER A 133 -0.13 17.42 5.27
N SER A 134 -1.40 17.23 4.98
CA SER A 134 -2.31 18.34 4.68
C SER A 134 -2.43 19.30 5.88
N ASP A 135 -2.24 20.59 5.62
CA ASP A 135 -2.42 21.68 6.61
C ASP A 135 -3.86 22.19 6.62
N THR A 136 -4.60 22.06 5.51
CA THR A 136 -5.91 22.68 5.32
C THR A 136 -7.07 21.70 5.24
N ASN A 137 -6.83 20.51 4.68
CA ASN A 137 -7.83 19.46 4.54
C ASN A 137 -7.69 18.41 5.65
N ARG A 138 -8.73 18.27 6.49
CA ARG A 138 -8.79 17.27 7.57
C ARG A 138 -9.73 16.10 7.29
N SER A 139 -10.25 15.97 6.08
CA SER A 139 -11.22 14.93 5.71
C SER A 139 -10.61 13.53 5.52
N PHE A 140 -9.27 13.43 5.48
CA PHE A 140 -8.56 12.16 5.27
C PHE A 140 -7.53 11.90 6.39
N PRO A 141 -7.98 11.58 7.63
CA PRO A 141 -7.08 11.30 8.74
C PRO A 141 -6.40 9.94 8.58
N LEU A 142 -5.06 9.91 8.59
CA LEU A 142 -4.29 8.66 8.69
C LEU A 142 -4.14 8.29 10.15
N TYR A 143 -4.74 7.17 10.51
CA TYR A 143 -4.61 6.57 11.84
C TYR A 143 -3.35 5.72 11.91
N ARG A 144 -2.62 5.81 13.03
CA ARG A 144 -1.41 5.02 13.32
C ARG A 144 -1.72 3.95 14.36
N GLN A 145 -1.40 2.70 14.05
CA GLN A 145 -1.49 1.59 15.00
C GLN A 145 -0.11 0.98 15.23
N TYR A 146 0.22 0.72 16.49
CA TYR A 146 1.45 0.05 16.89
C TYR A 146 1.20 -1.40 17.33
N ASN A 147 1.99 -2.33 16.80
CA ASN A 147 2.02 -3.74 17.17
C ASN A 147 3.12 -4.00 18.21
N PRO A 148 2.78 -4.11 19.52
CA PRO A 148 3.76 -4.36 20.56
C PRO A 148 4.39 -5.76 20.50
N LYS A 149 3.87 -6.67 19.66
CA LYS A 149 4.35 -8.04 19.50
C LYS A 149 5.18 -8.24 18.23
N ALA A 150 5.27 -7.22 17.38
CA ALA A 150 6.07 -7.29 16.17
C ALA A 150 7.56 -7.25 16.50
N ARG A 151 8.35 -8.07 15.80
CA ARG A 151 9.81 -7.98 15.84
C ARG A 151 10.32 -6.82 14.98
N THR A 152 9.63 -6.55 13.87
CA THR A 152 9.94 -5.54 12.84
C THR A 152 8.63 -5.08 12.20
N GLY A 153 8.57 -3.87 11.63
CA GLY A 153 7.38 -3.42 10.88
C GLY A 153 6.20 -3.12 11.81
N SER A 154 6.51 -2.57 12.98
CA SER A 154 5.59 -2.49 14.11
C SER A 154 4.47 -1.47 13.95
N HIS A 155 4.45 -0.66 12.88
CA HIS A 155 3.43 0.37 12.69
C HIS A 155 2.62 0.16 11.40
N ASN A 156 1.32 0.47 11.50
CA ASN A 156 0.40 0.58 10.37
C ASN A 156 -0.12 2.01 10.26
N TYR A 157 -0.30 2.50 9.03
CA TYR A 157 -0.89 3.80 8.73
C TYR A 157 -2.04 3.63 7.73
N THR A 158 -3.25 4.05 8.10
CA THR A 158 -4.44 3.78 7.28
C THR A 158 -5.53 4.85 7.40
N LEU A 159 -6.27 5.05 6.30
CA LEU A 159 -7.53 5.80 6.28
C LEU A 159 -8.72 4.93 6.72
N ASN A 160 -8.55 3.61 6.80
CA ASN A 160 -9.64 2.65 6.95
C ASN A 160 -9.93 2.34 8.42
N GLY A 161 -11.00 2.92 8.97
CA GLY A 161 -11.44 2.66 10.35
C GLY A 161 -11.78 1.20 10.66
N ASN A 162 -12.17 0.40 9.67
CA ASN A 162 -12.40 -1.04 9.86
C ASN A 162 -11.07 -1.79 10.08
N GLU A 163 -10.01 -1.39 9.38
CA GLU A 163 -8.67 -1.94 9.59
C GLU A 163 -8.15 -1.59 10.99
N VAL A 164 -8.31 -0.34 11.43
CA VAL A 164 -8.00 0.07 12.81
C VAL A 164 -8.71 -0.83 13.81
N SER A 165 -10.03 -0.97 13.67
CA SER A 165 -10.85 -1.79 14.57
C SER A 165 -10.39 -3.26 14.60
N MET A 166 -10.05 -3.81 13.44
CA MET A 166 -9.55 -5.18 13.31
C MET A 166 -8.19 -5.34 14.02
N LEU A 167 -7.23 -4.46 13.75
CA LEU A 167 -5.89 -4.53 14.36
C LEU A 167 -5.96 -4.35 15.88
N THR A 168 -6.76 -3.40 16.37
CA THR A 168 -6.96 -3.20 17.81
C THR A 168 -7.59 -4.42 18.46
N SER A 169 -8.54 -5.10 17.81
CA SER A 169 -9.10 -6.36 18.32
C SER A 169 -8.07 -7.49 18.44
N GLN A 170 -6.99 -7.43 17.66
CA GLN A 170 -5.86 -8.36 17.69
C GLN A 170 -4.76 -7.94 18.67
N GLY A 171 -4.97 -6.86 19.44
CA GLY A 171 -4.05 -6.38 20.46
C GLY A 171 -3.03 -5.35 20.00
N TRP A 172 -3.22 -4.75 18.81
CA TRP A 172 -2.49 -3.54 18.43
C TRP A 172 -2.99 -2.35 19.23
N ARG A 173 -2.11 -1.37 19.47
CA ARG A 173 -2.45 -0.12 20.13
C ARG A 173 -2.81 0.91 19.07
N ASP A 174 -3.99 1.50 19.17
CA ASP A 174 -4.35 2.67 18.36
C ASP A 174 -3.72 3.92 18.97
N GLU A 175 -2.88 4.60 18.20
CA GLU A 175 -2.17 5.82 18.61
C GLU A 175 -2.84 7.09 18.08
N GLY A 176 -3.97 6.94 17.39
CA GLY A 176 -4.77 8.04 16.88
C GLY A 176 -4.28 8.57 15.54
N VAL A 177 -4.60 9.83 15.24
CA VAL A 177 -4.28 10.46 13.95
C VAL A 177 -2.81 10.86 13.93
N ALA A 178 -2.05 10.29 12.98
CA ALA A 178 -0.66 10.65 12.77
C ALA A 178 -0.49 11.86 11.84
N TRP A 179 -1.29 11.95 10.77
CA TRP A 179 -1.32 13.09 9.85
C TRP A 179 -2.58 13.07 8.97
N TYR A 180 -2.69 14.01 8.02
CA TYR A 180 -3.81 14.12 7.09
C TYR A 180 -3.36 14.03 5.63
N GLY A 181 -4.15 13.33 4.80
CA GLY A 181 -4.04 13.39 3.34
C GLY A 181 -4.95 14.46 2.72
N ILE A 182 -4.81 14.66 1.40
CA ILE A 182 -5.71 15.50 0.59
C ILE A 182 -6.70 14.67 -0.25
N GLY A 183 -6.60 13.34 -0.19
CA GLY A 183 -7.49 12.43 -0.91
C GLY A 183 -7.44 11.00 -0.37
N GLY A 184 -8.50 10.27 -0.66
CA GLY A 184 -8.65 8.87 -0.25
C GLY A 184 -7.70 7.92 -1.00
N GLY A 185 -7.56 6.72 -0.45
CA GLY A 185 -6.84 5.64 -1.11
C GLY A 185 -7.63 5.02 -2.27
N LYS A 186 -6.92 4.24 -3.08
CA LYS A 186 -7.47 3.37 -4.12
C LYS A 186 -6.75 2.04 -4.03
N ALA A 187 -7.46 1.01 -3.56
CA ALA A 187 -6.92 -0.33 -3.46
C ALA A 187 -6.31 -0.79 -4.79
N ALA A 188 -5.17 -1.47 -4.74
CA ALA A 188 -4.62 -2.14 -5.89
C ALA A 188 -5.61 -3.22 -6.33
N PRO A 189 -5.68 -3.51 -7.63
CA PRO A 189 -6.16 -4.80 -8.06
C PRO A 189 -5.37 -5.88 -7.30
N GLN A 190 -6.06 -6.90 -6.76
CA GLN A 190 -5.41 -8.05 -6.13
C GLN A 190 -4.25 -8.55 -7.02
N PRO A 191 -3.10 -8.98 -6.44
CA PRO A 191 -1.99 -9.54 -7.19
C PRO A 191 -2.49 -10.57 -8.20
N GLN A 192 -1.87 -10.64 -9.39
CA GLN A 192 -2.40 -11.48 -10.47
C GLN A 192 -2.58 -12.94 -10.07
N TRP A 193 -1.72 -13.45 -9.18
CA TRP A 193 -1.81 -14.83 -8.69
C TRP A 193 -2.96 -15.07 -7.69
N MET A 194 -3.61 -14.02 -7.19
CA MET A 194 -4.77 -14.10 -6.30
C MET A 194 -6.12 -13.90 -7.01
N ARG A 195 -6.12 -13.58 -8.31
CA ARG A 195 -7.34 -13.32 -9.09
C ARG A 195 -7.38 -14.15 -10.37
N PRO A 196 -8.57 -14.39 -10.94
CA PRO A 196 -8.70 -15.06 -12.23
C PRO A 196 -7.86 -14.36 -13.31
N SER A 197 -7.34 -15.13 -14.26
CA SER A 197 -6.61 -14.58 -15.40
C SER A 197 -7.50 -13.79 -16.36
N GLU A 198 -8.76 -14.20 -16.50
CA GLU A 198 -9.77 -13.51 -17.30
C GLU A 198 -11.04 -13.26 -16.46
N GLY A 199 -12.21 -13.18 -17.11
CA GLY A 199 -13.50 -12.93 -16.47
C GLY A 199 -14.14 -14.21 -15.91
N ALA A 200 -15.43 -14.38 -16.15
CA ALA A 200 -16.18 -15.53 -15.65
C ALA A 200 -15.64 -16.84 -16.24
N TYR A 201 -15.50 -17.85 -15.37
CA TYR A 201 -15.08 -19.18 -15.75
C TYR A 201 -16.17 -19.95 -16.53
N PRO A 202 -15.83 -20.65 -17.63
CA PRO A 202 -16.77 -21.54 -18.29
C PRO A 202 -16.96 -22.84 -17.50
N SER A 203 -18.11 -23.50 -17.69
CA SER A 203 -18.30 -24.89 -17.25
C SER A 203 -17.73 -25.85 -18.29
N LEU A 204 -16.91 -26.81 -17.86
CA LEU A 204 -16.20 -27.72 -18.77
C LEU A 204 -16.92 -29.04 -19.04
N ALA A 205 -18.01 -29.35 -18.32
CA ALA A 205 -18.64 -30.67 -18.34
C ALA A 205 -19.13 -31.14 -19.72
N ASN A 206 -19.55 -30.20 -20.59
CA ASN A 206 -20.14 -30.50 -21.90
C ASN A 206 -19.47 -29.72 -23.05
N VAL A 207 -18.21 -29.33 -22.89
CA VAL A 207 -17.50 -28.59 -23.93
C VAL A 207 -17.11 -29.54 -25.07
N PRO A 208 -17.61 -29.33 -26.31
CA PRO A 208 -17.29 -30.21 -27.42
C PRO A 208 -15.81 -30.05 -27.82
N GLY A 209 -15.13 -31.19 -27.99
CA GLY A 209 -13.71 -31.21 -28.34
C GLY A 209 -12.82 -30.50 -27.31
N LEU A 210 -13.18 -30.59 -26.01
CA LEU A 210 -12.42 -29.97 -24.93
C LEU A 210 -10.95 -30.39 -24.99
N ASN A 211 -10.04 -29.42 -25.05
CA ASN A 211 -8.61 -29.64 -25.00
C ASN A 211 -7.89 -28.48 -24.31
N ILE A 212 -6.69 -28.74 -23.82
CA ILE A 212 -5.81 -27.77 -23.19
C ILE A 212 -4.58 -27.57 -24.07
N GLU A 213 -4.21 -26.32 -24.28
CA GLU A 213 -2.98 -25.92 -24.96
C GLU A 213 -2.12 -25.09 -24.00
N VAL A 214 -0.83 -25.39 -23.90
CA VAL A 214 0.12 -24.65 -23.07
C VAL A 214 1.19 -24.07 -23.97
N SER A 215 1.28 -22.74 -24.02
CA SER A 215 2.36 -22.04 -24.71
C SER A 215 3.45 -21.65 -23.71
N LEU A 216 4.61 -22.30 -23.82
CA LEU A 216 5.84 -21.97 -23.13
C LEU A 216 6.37 -20.59 -23.57
N GLY A 217 6.18 -20.21 -24.83
CA GLY A 217 6.61 -18.90 -25.33
C GLY A 217 5.77 -17.74 -24.78
N ALA A 218 4.44 -17.92 -24.77
CA ALA A 218 3.52 -16.88 -24.29
C ALA A 218 3.29 -16.92 -22.77
N GLN A 219 3.73 -17.99 -22.09
CA GLN A 219 3.44 -18.23 -20.68
C GLN A 219 1.92 -18.21 -20.42
N ARG A 220 1.20 -19.01 -21.20
CA ARG A 220 -0.26 -19.12 -21.18
C ARG A 220 -0.72 -20.56 -21.23
N VAL A 221 -1.85 -20.83 -20.57
CA VAL A 221 -2.66 -22.03 -20.81
C VAL A 221 -3.98 -21.60 -21.43
N TYR A 222 -4.36 -22.23 -22.53
CA TYR A 222 -5.59 -22.00 -23.24
C TYR A 222 -6.51 -23.20 -23.03
N VAL A 223 -7.73 -22.94 -22.55
CA VAL A 223 -8.80 -23.94 -22.50
C VAL A 223 -9.63 -23.78 -23.77
N LYS A 224 -9.83 -24.88 -24.51
CA LYS A 224 -10.37 -24.81 -25.87
C LYS A 224 -11.56 -25.73 -26.09
N SER A 225 -12.48 -25.30 -26.94
CA SER A 225 -13.53 -26.10 -27.55
C SER A 225 -13.18 -26.31 -29.02
N GLY A 226 -12.64 -27.47 -29.36
CA GLY A 226 -12.00 -27.67 -30.67
C GLY A 226 -10.85 -26.68 -30.87
N SER A 227 -10.92 -25.86 -31.91
CA SER A 227 -9.93 -24.80 -32.19
C SER A 227 -10.15 -23.50 -31.42
N ASN A 228 -11.33 -23.30 -30.83
CA ASN A 228 -11.70 -22.02 -30.21
C ASN A 228 -11.23 -21.96 -28.76
N THR A 229 -10.45 -20.94 -28.42
CA THR A 229 -10.11 -20.64 -27.02
C THR A 229 -11.35 -20.07 -26.30
N ILE A 230 -11.73 -20.70 -25.19
CA ILE A 230 -12.89 -20.30 -24.37
C ILE A 230 -12.49 -19.69 -23.03
N TYR A 231 -11.24 -19.87 -22.61
CA TYR A 231 -10.66 -19.22 -21.43
C TYR A 231 -9.13 -19.24 -21.52
N THR A 232 -8.47 -18.16 -21.11
CA THR A 232 -7.00 -18.07 -21.06
C THR A 232 -6.51 -17.86 -19.64
N MET A 233 -5.53 -18.66 -19.24
CA MET A 233 -4.82 -18.55 -17.97
C MET A 233 -3.40 -18.00 -18.19
N ILE A 234 -2.99 -17.06 -17.34
CA ILE A 234 -1.59 -16.71 -17.14
C ILE A 234 -0.92 -17.89 -16.45
N ALA A 235 0.24 -18.28 -16.96
CA ALA A 235 0.96 -19.44 -16.46
C ALA A 235 2.45 -19.13 -16.26
N SER A 236 3.10 -19.92 -15.42
CA SER A 236 4.55 -19.93 -15.26
C SER A 236 5.07 -21.35 -15.41
N THR A 237 5.76 -21.61 -16.51
CA THR A 237 6.26 -22.95 -16.87
C THR A 237 7.68 -23.15 -16.34
N GLY A 238 8.26 -24.31 -16.66
CA GLY A 238 9.62 -24.67 -16.33
C GLY A 238 10.65 -23.76 -16.97
N THR A 239 11.67 -23.39 -16.19
CA THR A 239 12.87 -22.70 -16.73
C THR A 239 13.69 -23.66 -17.59
N ASN A 240 14.56 -23.14 -18.47
CA ASN A 240 15.51 -23.96 -19.26
C ASN A 240 14.87 -25.14 -20.02
N ASN A 241 13.65 -24.96 -20.56
CA ASN A 241 12.89 -26.02 -21.25
C ASN A 241 12.61 -27.28 -20.41
N THR A 242 12.56 -27.16 -19.08
CA THR A 242 12.23 -28.28 -18.18
C THR A 242 10.78 -28.74 -18.27
N THR A 243 9.86 -27.91 -18.76
CA THR A 243 8.51 -28.37 -19.13
C THR A 243 8.57 -29.08 -20.49
N PRO A 244 8.26 -30.39 -20.56
CA PRO A 244 8.34 -31.14 -21.80
C PRO A 244 7.28 -30.70 -22.80
N ARG A 245 7.68 -30.60 -24.07
CA ARG A 245 6.79 -30.37 -25.20
C ARG A 245 6.16 -31.69 -25.65
N GLY A 246 4.95 -31.63 -26.20
CA GLY A 246 4.26 -32.79 -26.75
C GLY A 246 2.78 -32.85 -26.42
N ILE A 247 2.18 -33.98 -26.76
CA ILE A 247 0.76 -34.26 -26.51
C ILE A 247 0.66 -35.24 -25.34
N PHE A 248 -0.07 -34.83 -24.32
CA PHE A 248 -0.30 -35.55 -23.08
C PHE A 248 -1.80 -35.59 -22.76
N HIS A 249 -2.16 -36.20 -21.63
CA HIS A 249 -3.55 -36.31 -21.20
C HIS A 249 -3.65 -36.11 -19.70
N VAL A 250 -4.74 -35.52 -19.23
CA VAL A 250 -5.04 -35.36 -17.80
C VAL A 250 -5.15 -36.74 -17.14
N GLN A 251 -4.48 -36.90 -16.01
CA GLN A 251 -4.39 -38.16 -15.26
C GLN A 251 -5.17 -38.05 -13.94
N ASN A 252 -4.46 -37.90 -12.83
CA ASN A 252 -4.98 -37.74 -11.48
C ASN A 252 -4.89 -36.28 -11.00
N ARG A 253 -5.38 -36.02 -9.78
CA ARG A 253 -5.39 -34.70 -9.16
C ARG A 253 -5.38 -34.81 -7.64
N GLY A 254 -5.09 -33.71 -6.96
CA GLY A 254 -5.17 -33.64 -5.50
C GLY A 254 -5.20 -32.21 -4.97
N MET A 255 -5.59 -32.08 -3.71
CA MET A 255 -5.82 -30.77 -3.10
C MET A 255 -4.53 -30.01 -2.80
N ASN A 256 -3.47 -30.72 -2.40
CA ASN A 256 -2.17 -30.14 -2.09
C ASN A 256 -1.06 -31.18 -2.26
N PHE A 257 0.18 -30.70 -2.33
CA PHE A 257 1.39 -31.51 -2.18
C PHE A 257 2.49 -30.65 -1.54
N TYR A 258 3.52 -31.30 -0.98
CA TYR A 258 4.75 -30.67 -0.54
C TYR A 258 5.94 -31.54 -0.93
N ASN A 259 6.96 -30.95 -1.57
CA ASN A 259 8.22 -31.61 -1.89
C ASN A 259 9.34 -31.07 -0.98
N PRO A 260 9.78 -31.84 0.04
CA PRO A 260 10.85 -31.42 0.94
C PRO A 260 12.18 -31.12 0.23
N SER A 261 12.47 -31.80 -0.88
CA SER A 261 13.72 -31.60 -1.63
C SER A 261 13.76 -30.24 -2.33
N GLU A 262 12.60 -29.70 -2.70
CA GLU A 262 12.46 -28.37 -3.30
C GLU A 262 12.09 -27.29 -2.28
N GLY A 263 11.76 -27.66 -1.04
CA GLY A 263 11.27 -26.74 -0.02
C GLY A 263 9.95 -26.07 -0.37
N MET A 264 9.18 -26.65 -1.30
CA MET A 264 7.99 -26.04 -1.88
C MET A 264 6.86 -27.05 -2.02
N GLY A 265 5.64 -26.59 -1.78
CA GLY A 265 4.39 -27.25 -2.11
C GLY A 265 3.54 -26.43 -3.06
N ALA A 266 2.33 -26.89 -3.32
CA ALA A 266 1.28 -26.10 -3.95
C ALA A 266 -0.10 -26.72 -3.72
N ASN A 267 -1.14 -25.97 -4.08
CA ASN A 267 -2.54 -26.38 -3.99
C ASN A 267 -3.14 -26.67 -5.36
N TYR A 268 -4.25 -27.41 -5.37
CA TYR A 268 -5.11 -27.67 -6.52
C TYR A 268 -4.38 -28.24 -7.74
N TRP A 269 -3.65 -29.33 -7.54
CA TRP A 269 -2.82 -29.87 -8.61
C TRP A 269 -3.59 -30.83 -9.51
N VAL A 270 -3.31 -30.78 -10.81
CA VAL A 270 -3.83 -31.68 -11.85
C VAL A 270 -2.65 -32.23 -12.66
N SER A 271 -2.44 -33.55 -12.61
CA SER A 271 -1.36 -34.20 -13.36
C SER A 271 -1.73 -34.37 -14.82
N TRP A 272 -0.74 -34.16 -15.69
CA TRP A 272 -0.84 -34.42 -17.11
C TRP A 272 0.29 -35.31 -17.65
N LYS A 273 1.35 -35.57 -16.87
CA LYS A 273 2.41 -36.51 -17.27
C LYS A 273 3.06 -37.20 -16.05
N ASP A 274 3.46 -38.45 -16.28
CA ASP A 274 4.13 -39.35 -15.31
C ASP A 274 3.41 -39.49 -13.96
N TRP A 275 2.08 -39.42 -13.94
CA TRP A 275 1.22 -39.75 -12.79
C TRP A 275 1.50 -38.94 -11.51
N GLY A 276 1.96 -37.70 -11.68
CA GLY A 276 2.18 -36.78 -10.57
C GLY A 276 3.51 -36.02 -10.62
N VAL A 277 4.38 -36.29 -11.61
CA VAL A 277 5.64 -35.56 -11.78
C VAL A 277 5.42 -34.19 -12.43
N TYR A 278 4.50 -34.10 -13.40
CA TYR A 278 4.21 -32.86 -14.12
C TYR A 278 2.76 -32.45 -13.93
N LEU A 279 2.59 -31.27 -13.33
CA LEU A 279 1.32 -30.81 -12.78
C LEU A 279 0.96 -29.43 -13.35
N PHE A 280 -0.32 -29.17 -13.52
CA PHE A 280 -0.87 -27.82 -13.30
C PHE A 280 -1.07 -27.66 -11.81
N HIS A 281 -0.73 -26.52 -11.21
CA HIS A 281 -1.00 -26.25 -9.79
C HIS A 281 -0.98 -24.74 -9.49
N SER A 282 -1.42 -24.33 -8.30
CA SER A 282 -1.34 -22.92 -7.86
C SER A 282 0.11 -22.44 -7.78
N VAL A 283 0.33 -21.14 -7.61
CA VAL A 283 1.62 -20.63 -7.14
C VAL A 283 2.12 -21.36 -5.88
N PRO A 284 3.46 -21.47 -5.65
CA PRO A 284 4.02 -22.33 -4.61
C PRO A 284 3.66 -21.92 -3.18
N THR A 285 3.67 -22.90 -2.28
CA THR A 285 3.52 -22.74 -0.82
C THR A 285 4.75 -23.23 -0.07
N ASP A 286 4.95 -22.74 1.15
CA ASP A 286 5.92 -23.29 2.10
C ASP A 286 5.39 -24.59 2.75
N ALA A 287 6.17 -25.15 3.69
CA ALA A 287 5.82 -26.37 4.44
C ALA A 287 4.54 -26.23 5.29
N ASN A 288 4.16 -25.00 5.65
CA ASN A 288 2.98 -24.70 6.46
C ASN A 288 1.75 -24.40 5.58
N GLY A 289 1.90 -24.42 4.25
CA GLY A 289 0.84 -24.11 3.29
C GLY A 289 0.67 -22.60 3.02
N ASN A 290 1.56 -21.74 3.50
CA ASN A 290 1.52 -20.31 3.17
C ASN A 290 2.07 -20.10 1.76
N TYR A 291 1.40 -19.27 0.95
CA TYR A 291 1.91 -18.95 -0.39
C TYR A 291 3.24 -18.19 -0.32
N ILE A 292 4.22 -18.67 -1.08
CA ILE A 292 5.53 -18.04 -1.21
C ILE A 292 5.39 -16.87 -2.18
N VAL A 293 5.12 -15.68 -1.65
CA VAL A 293 4.78 -14.48 -2.44
C VAL A 293 5.85 -14.14 -3.49
N SER A 294 7.13 -14.30 -3.16
CA SER A 294 8.23 -14.05 -4.09
C SER A 294 8.20 -14.99 -5.31
N GLU A 295 7.79 -16.25 -5.12
CA GLU A 295 7.57 -17.19 -6.22
C GLU A 295 6.26 -16.92 -6.97
N ALA A 296 5.23 -16.51 -6.25
CA ALA A 296 3.92 -16.20 -6.81
C ALA A 296 3.96 -14.96 -7.74
N ASN A 297 4.77 -13.96 -7.39
CA ASN A 297 4.98 -12.77 -8.21
C ASN A 297 5.71 -13.04 -9.53
N LYS A 298 6.31 -14.24 -9.71
CA LYS A 298 6.90 -14.66 -11.00
C LYS A 298 5.85 -15.11 -12.02
N LEU A 299 4.57 -15.19 -11.63
CA LEU A 299 3.47 -15.66 -12.48
C LEU A 299 3.44 -14.88 -13.81
N GLY A 300 3.49 -15.61 -14.94
CA GLY A 300 3.59 -15.06 -16.29
C GLY A 300 4.99 -15.12 -16.89
N HIS A 301 5.98 -15.60 -16.14
CA HIS A 301 7.35 -15.86 -16.60
C HIS A 301 7.80 -17.29 -16.24
N PRO A 302 8.73 -17.91 -16.99
CA PRO A 302 9.28 -19.22 -16.62
C PRO A 302 9.87 -19.19 -15.21
N ALA A 303 9.44 -20.10 -14.33
CA ALA A 303 9.79 -20.05 -12.91
C ALA A 303 9.81 -21.42 -12.21
N SER A 304 9.31 -22.50 -12.82
CA SER A 304 9.22 -23.81 -12.18
C SER A 304 10.36 -24.75 -12.58
N HIS A 305 10.36 -25.95 -11.99
CA HIS A 305 11.23 -27.08 -12.35
C HIS A 305 10.63 -28.02 -13.40
N GLY A 306 9.47 -27.67 -13.98
CA GLY A 306 8.81 -28.47 -15.03
C GLY A 306 7.28 -28.37 -15.02
N CYS A 307 6.67 -28.13 -13.86
CA CYS A 307 5.23 -27.94 -13.72
C CYS A 307 4.74 -26.60 -14.33
N VAL A 308 3.43 -26.47 -14.48
CA VAL A 308 2.75 -25.25 -14.94
C VAL A 308 2.07 -24.60 -13.73
N ARG A 309 2.66 -23.51 -13.23
CA ARG A 309 2.10 -22.71 -12.12
C ARG A 309 1.00 -21.80 -12.66
N LEU A 310 -0.11 -21.69 -11.94
CA LEU A 310 -1.28 -20.86 -12.27
C LEU A 310 -1.62 -19.93 -11.09
N SER A 311 -2.49 -18.94 -11.31
CA SER A 311 -3.12 -18.23 -10.20
C SER A 311 -3.90 -19.21 -9.29
N ILE A 312 -4.09 -18.85 -8.02
CA ILE A 312 -4.86 -19.65 -7.06
C ILE A 312 -6.27 -19.96 -7.60
N PRO A 313 -7.06 -18.98 -8.05
CA PRO A 313 -8.41 -19.27 -8.53
C PRO A 313 -8.41 -20.05 -9.85
N ASP A 314 -7.46 -19.83 -10.76
CA ASP A 314 -7.38 -20.59 -12.01
C ASP A 314 -7.02 -22.07 -11.74
N ALA A 315 -6.05 -22.32 -10.85
CA ALA A 315 -5.68 -23.68 -10.44
C ALA A 315 -6.85 -24.42 -9.78
N LYS A 316 -7.55 -23.75 -8.86
CA LYS A 316 -8.73 -24.31 -8.20
C LYS A 316 -9.84 -24.64 -9.21
N TRP A 317 -10.16 -23.70 -10.09
CA TRP A 317 -11.18 -23.91 -11.12
C TRP A 317 -10.82 -25.08 -12.04
N LEU A 318 -9.57 -25.15 -12.51
CA LEU A 318 -9.10 -26.23 -13.37
C LEU A 318 -9.15 -27.59 -12.64
N TYR A 319 -8.75 -27.63 -11.37
CA TYR A 319 -8.85 -28.81 -10.50
C TYR A 319 -10.29 -29.32 -10.36
N GLU A 320 -11.25 -28.41 -10.21
CA GLU A 320 -12.67 -28.75 -10.05
C GLU A 320 -13.33 -29.14 -11.38
N GLN A 321 -12.96 -28.52 -12.50
CA GLN A 321 -13.72 -28.60 -13.75
C GLN A 321 -13.10 -29.51 -14.81
N LEU A 322 -11.76 -29.63 -14.90
CA LEU A 322 -11.11 -30.29 -16.01
C LEU A 322 -11.28 -31.82 -15.92
N PRO A 323 -11.99 -32.51 -16.84
CA PRO A 323 -12.15 -33.96 -16.77
C PRO A 323 -10.83 -34.71 -16.98
N SER A 324 -10.70 -35.91 -16.38
CA SER A 324 -9.57 -36.81 -16.69
C SER A 324 -9.65 -37.30 -18.14
N GLY A 325 -8.49 -37.59 -18.73
CA GLY A 325 -8.38 -38.01 -20.14
C GLY A 325 -8.44 -36.87 -21.16
N VAL A 326 -8.68 -35.61 -20.76
CA VAL A 326 -8.60 -34.47 -21.69
C VAL A 326 -7.18 -34.29 -22.21
N GLN A 327 -7.04 -34.03 -23.51
CA GLN A 327 -5.75 -33.80 -24.16
C GLN A 327 -5.11 -32.49 -23.65
N VAL A 328 -3.80 -32.54 -23.41
CA VAL A 328 -2.94 -31.41 -23.05
C VAL A 328 -1.81 -31.32 -24.06
N HIS A 329 -1.77 -30.28 -24.88
CA HIS A 329 -0.71 -30.04 -25.85
C HIS A 329 0.22 -28.92 -25.35
N ILE A 330 1.53 -29.19 -25.27
CA ILE A 330 2.53 -28.23 -24.78
C ILE A 330 3.51 -27.86 -25.89
N TYR A 331 3.65 -26.56 -26.17
CA TYR A 331 4.46 -25.98 -27.26
C TYR A 331 5.05 -24.61 -26.92
#